data_AF-A0AAJ2BE86-F1
#
_entry.id   AF-A0AAJ2BE86-F1
#
_cell.length_a   1.000
_cell.length_b   1.000
_cell.length_c   1.000
_cell.angle_alpha   90.00
_cell.angle_beta   90.00
_cell.angle_gamma   90.00
#
_symmetry.space_group_name_H-M   'P 1'
#
loop_
_entity.id
_entity.type
_entity.pdbx_description
1 polymer ?
#
loop_
_entity_poly.entity_id
_entity_poly.type
_entity_poly.pdbx_seq_one_letter_code
_entity_poly.pdbx_strand_id
1 'polypeptide(L)'
;MDDREKLVLAALARMVDQYLEKRPDGAVDNYAMSAGEYAFEALQEYGYMEVENACARFARWTALGEALLAWSHCPDENPFPAPM
;
A
#
# COMPACT_ATOMS: atom_id res chain seq x y z
N MET A 1 9.05 -8.87 10.31
CA MET A 1 8.78 -9.07 8.88
C MET A 1 10.08 -9.48 8.21
N ASP A 2 10.08 -10.50 7.36
CA ASP A 2 11.29 -10.87 6.63
C ASP A 2 11.50 -9.98 5.38
N ASP A 3 12.71 -9.93 4.84
CA ASP A 3 13.06 -9.07 3.70
C ASP A 3 12.31 -9.45 2.41
N ARG A 4 11.92 -10.72 2.24
CA ARG A 4 11.19 -11.21 1.05
C ARG A 4 9.73 -10.81 1.10
N GLU A 5 9.11 -10.96 2.26
CA GLU A 5 7.74 -10.54 2.53
C GLU A 5 7.61 -9.02 2.31
N LYS A 6 8.59 -8.25 2.81
CA LYS A 6 8.64 -6.80 2.62
C LYS A 6 8.80 -6.41 1.15
N LEU A 7 9.64 -7.13 0.41
CA LEU A 7 9.82 -6.93 -1.03
C LEU A 7 8.53 -7.22 -1.82
N VAL A 8 7.77 -8.25 -1.45
CA VAL A 8 6.48 -8.56 -2.07
C VAL A 8 5.46 -7.46 -1.78
N LEU A 9 5.34 -6.99 -0.54
CA LEU A 9 4.41 -5.90 -0.21
C LEU A 9 4.79 -4.59 -0.90
N ALA A 10 6.09 -4.28 -1.03
CA ALA A 10 6.53 -3.12 -1.79
C ALA A 10 6.19 -3.22 -3.29
N ALA A 11 6.34 -4.40 -3.90
CA ALA A 11 5.93 -4.62 -5.28
C ALA A 11 4.41 -4.41 -5.46
N LEU A 12 3.61 -4.90 -4.51
CA LEU A 12 2.16 -4.67 -4.51
C LEU A 12 1.82 -3.18 -4.33
N ALA A 13 2.51 -2.47 -3.42
CA ALA A 13 2.32 -1.04 -3.22
C ALA A 13 2.62 -0.23 -4.50
N ARG A 14 3.67 -0.58 -5.23
CA ARG A 14 3.98 0.06 -6.53
C ARG A 14 2.92 -0.19 -7.58
N MET A 15 2.37 -1.41 -7.64
CA MET A 15 1.26 -1.72 -8.54
C MET A 15 0.04 -0.86 -8.23
N VAL A 16 -0.29 -0.69 -6.95
CA VAL A 16 -1.39 0.18 -6.51
C VAL A 16 -1.13 1.62 -6.93
N ASP A 17 0.02 2.18 -6.59
CA ASP A 17 0.36 3.59 -6.88
C ASP A 17 0.41 3.88 -8.39
N GLN A 18 0.92 2.94 -9.18
CA GLN A 18 1.08 3.12 -10.62
C GLN A 18 -0.26 3.01 -11.38
N TYR A 19 -1.18 2.17 -10.94
CA TYR A 19 -2.35 1.78 -11.74
C TYR A 19 -3.70 2.25 -11.18
N LEU A 20 -3.79 2.60 -9.90
CA LEU A 20 -5.05 3.04 -9.30
C LEU A 20 -5.11 4.56 -9.17
N GLU A 21 -6.33 5.12 -9.18
CA GLU A 21 -6.50 6.57 -9.17
C GLU A 21 -6.41 7.11 -7.75
N LYS A 22 -5.42 7.98 -7.51
CA LYS A 22 -5.40 8.84 -6.31
C LYS A 22 -6.30 10.05 -6.55
N ARG A 23 -7.41 10.10 -5.82
CA ARG A 23 -8.39 11.19 -5.86
C ARG A 23 -7.85 12.46 -5.19
N PRO A 24 -8.42 13.64 -5.47
CA PRO A 24 -8.00 14.91 -4.86
C PRO A 24 -8.12 14.95 -3.33
N ASP A 25 -8.98 14.12 -2.74
CA ASP A 25 -9.17 14.00 -1.30
C ASP A 25 -8.15 13.04 -0.64
N GLY A 26 -7.23 12.47 -1.43
CA GLY A 26 -6.18 11.54 -0.99
C GLY A 26 -6.62 10.08 -0.89
N ALA A 27 -7.89 9.75 -1.16
CA ALA A 27 -8.32 8.36 -1.27
C ALA A 27 -7.86 7.73 -2.60
N VAL A 28 -7.59 6.43 -2.58
CA VAL A 28 -7.27 5.64 -3.78
C VAL A 28 -8.54 4.87 -4.19
N ASP A 29 -9.01 5.07 -5.42
CA ASP A 29 -10.14 4.32 -6.00
C ASP A 29 -9.60 3.16 -6.86
N ASN A 30 -10.00 1.94 -6.52
CA ASN A 30 -9.66 0.76 -7.32
C ASN A 30 -10.64 0.49 -8.47
N TYR A 31 -11.61 1.38 -8.71
CA TYR A 31 -12.66 1.25 -9.72
C TYR A 31 -13.54 0.00 -9.57
N ALA A 32 -13.68 -0.54 -8.35
CA ALA A 32 -14.33 -1.82 -8.07
C ALA A 32 -13.71 -2.99 -8.85
N MET A 33 -12.40 -2.91 -9.14
CA MET A 33 -11.66 -4.03 -9.71
C MET A 33 -11.28 -4.98 -8.58
N SER A 34 -11.69 -6.24 -8.67
CA SER A 34 -11.38 -7.24 -7.63
C SER A 34 -9.90 -7.37 -7.33
N ALA A 35 -9.01 -7.21 -8.32
CA ALA A 35 -7.57 -7.20 -8.08
C ALA A 35 -7.10 -6.04 -7.19
N GLY A 36 -7.71 -4.87 -7.31
CA GLY A 36 -7.43 -3.72 -6.46
C GLY A 36 -8.09 -3.82 -5.08
N GLU A 37 -9.26 -4.44 -4.98
CA GLU A 37 -9.90 -4.77 -3.70
C GLU A 37 -9.00 -5.71 -2.88
N TYR A 38 -8.54 -6.81 -3.48
CA TYR A 38 -7.60 -7.73 -2.83
C TYR A 38 -6.27 -7.06 -2.47
N ALA A 39 -5.79 -6.12 -3.29
CA ALA A 39 -4.57 -5.36 -2.99
C ALA A 39 -4.74 -4.48 -1.73
N PHE A 40 -5.87 -3.79 -1.61
CA PHE A 40 -6.17 -2.98 -0.43
C PHE A 40 -6.34 -3.83 0.82
N GLU A 41 -7.06 -4.95 0.74
CA GLU A 41 -7.22 -5.88 1.87
C GLU A 41 -5.87 -6.43 2.33
N ALA A 42 -5.03 -6.89 1.39
CA ALA A 42 -3.70 -7.38 1.70
C ALA A 42 -2.84 -6.30 2.37
N LEU A 43 -2.83 -5.07 1.86
CA LEU A 43 -2.04 -3.98 2.45
C LEU A 43 -2.60 -3.51 3.81
N GLN A 44 -3.92 -3.57 4.01
CA GLN A 44 -4.57 -3.26 5.28
C GLN A 44 -4.21 -4.26 6.37
N GLU A 45 -4.12 -5.56 6.07
CA GLU A 45 -3.74 -6.59 7.05
C GLU A 45 -2.39 -6.29 7.71
N TYR A 46 -1.48 -5.61 7.00
CA TYR A 46 -0.18 -5.18 7.52
C TYR A 46 -0.14 -3.70 7.95
N GLY A 47 -1.29 -3.01 7.97
CA GLY A 47 -1.42 -1.62 8.43
C GLY A 47 -0.86 -0.57 7.46
N TYR A 48 -0.60 -0.90 6.20
CA TYR A 48 -0.12 0.06 5.20
C TYR A 48 -1.27 0.90 4.59
N MET A 49 -2.49 0.38 4.60
CA MET A 49 -3.67 1.11 4.14
C MET A 49 -4.84 0.99 5.10
N GLU A 50 -5.71 1.99 5.08
CA GLU A 50 -7.01 2.00 5.74
C GLU A 50 -8.11 1.96 4.68
N VAL A 51 -8.87 0.86 4.63
CA VAL A 51 -10.04 0.75 3.75
C VAL A 51 -11.21 1.54 4.34
N GLU A 52 -11.83 2.39 3.51
CA GLU A 52 -12.89 3.30 3.95
C GLU A 52 -14.29 2.67 3.93
N ASN A 53 -14.50 1.57 3.20
CA ASN A 53 -15.82 0.98 3.02
C ASN A 53 -15.82 -0.57 3.04
N ALA A 54 -16.99 -1.15 3.30
CA ALA A 54 -17.15 -2.60 3.41
C ALA A 54 -16.89 -3.38 2.10
N CYS A 55 -16.79 -2.69 0.96
CA CYS A 55 -16.49 -3.31 -0.34
C CYS A 55 -15.05 -3.10 -0.79
N ALA A 56 -14.17 -2.58 0.08
CA ALA A 56 -12.77 -2.29 -0.23
C ALA A 56 -12.55 -1.47 -1.51
N ARG A 57 -13.50 -0.63 -1.93
CA ARG A 57 -13.34 0.17 -3.16
C ARG A 57 -12.40 1.35 -2.96
N PHE A 58 -12.46 1.97 -1.79
CA PHE A 58 -11.65 3.14 -1.45
C PHE A 58 -10.75 2.81 -0.27
N ALA A 59 -9.50 3.25 -0.35
CA ALA A 59 -8.55 3.15 0.76
C ALA A 59 -7.64 4.37 0.82
N ARG A 60 -7.03 4.60 1.97
CA ARG A 60 -5.99 5.63 2.18
C ARG A 60 -4.70 4.98 2.61
N TRP A 61 -3.58 5.55 2.18
CA TRP A 61 -2.28 5.18 2.74
C TRP A 61 -2.18 5.65 4.19
N THR A 62 -1.65 4.77 5.04
CA THR A 62 -1.19 5.18 6.38
C THR A 62 0.20 5.81 6.28
N ALA A 63 0.69 6.40 7.37
CA ALA A 63 2.08 6.86 7.42
C ALA A 63 3.10 5.73 7.16
N LEU A 64 2.77 4.51 7.59
CA LEU A 64 3.57 3.32 7.32
C LEU A 64 3.52 2.94 5.83
N GLY A 65 2.34 3.05 5.20
CA GLY A 65 2.15 2.83 3.77
C GLY A 65 2.95 3.78 2.89
N GLU A 66 2.89 5.08 3.20
CA GLU A 66 3.67 6.11 2.49
C GLU A 66 5.19 5.84 2.63
N ALA A 67 5.65 5.39 3.81
CA ALA A 67 7.05 5.00 4.01
C ALA A 67 7.46 3.76 3.19
N LEU A 68 6.58 2.75 3.11
CA LEU A 68 6.79 1.58 2.26
C LEU A 68 6.85 1.96 0.78
N LEU A 69 5.94 2.84 0.34
CA LEU A 69 5.90 3.31 -1.03
C LEU A 69 7.17 4.10 -1.37
N ALA A 70 7.59 5.04 -0.52
CA ALA A 70 8.84 5.77 -0.69
C ALA A 70 10.06 4.84 -0.78
N TRP A 71 10.16 3.84 0.10
CA TRP A 71 11.19 2.80 0.03
C TRP A 71 11.15 2.05 -1.30
N SER A 72 9.96 1.70 -1.77
CA SER A 72 9.79 0.90 -2.97
C SER A 72 10.33 1.60 -4.22
N HIS A 73 10.34 2.94 -4.26
CA HIS A 73 10.93 3.71 -5.35
C HIS A 73 12.46 3.75 -5.31
N CYS A 74 13.07 3.67 -4.12
CA CYS A 74 14.51 3.69 -3.89
C CYS A 74 14.92 2.62 -2.85
N PRO A 75 15.04 1.34 -3.25
CA PRO A 75 15.24 0.22 -2.31
C PRO A 75 16.59 0.22 -1.60
N ASP A 76 17.58 0.94 -2.14
CA ASP A 76 18.99 0.95 -1.66
C ASP A 76 19.19 1.71 -0.34
N GLU A 77 18.24 2.54 0.06
CA GLU A 77 18.21 3.15 1.39
C GLU A 77 17.16 2.42 2.22
N ASN A 78 17.48 1.89 3.40
CA ASN A 78 16.48 1.27 4.28
C ASN A 78 15.88 2.34 5.21
N PRO A 79 14.65 2.86 4.97
CA PRO A 79 14.06 3.92 5.77
C PRO A 79 13.39 3.41 7.05
N PHE A 80 13.40 2.09 7.28
CA PHE A 80 12.77 1.49 8.45
C PHE A 80 13.79 1.32 9.57
N PRO A 81 13.61 1.97 10.74
CA PRO A 81 14.44 1.68 11.89
C PRO A 81 14.29 0.20 12.26
N ALA A 82 15.39 -0.42 12.69
CA ALA A 82 15.36 -1.79 13.20
C ALA A 82 14.28 -1.90 14.29
N PRO A 83 13.53 -3.01 14.36
CA PRO A 83 12.57 -3.21 15.44
C PRO A 83 13.33 -3.16 16.78
N MET A 84 12.83 -2.33 17.72
CA MET A 84 13.30 -2.31 19.11
C MET A 84 12.92 -3.58 19.85
#